data_AF-A0A7W4CWI9-F1
#
_entry.id   AF-A0A7W4CWI9-F1
#
_cell.length_a   1.000
_cell.length_b   1.000
_cell.length_c   1.000
_cell.angle_alpha   90.00
_cell.angle_beta   90.00
_cell.angle_gamma   90.00
#
_symmetry.space_group_name_H-M   'P 1'
#
loop_
_entity.id
_entity.type
_entity.pdbx_description
1 polymer ?
#
loop_
_entity_poly.entity_id
_entity_poly.type
_entity_poly.pdbx_seq_one_letter_code
_entity_poly.pdbx_strand_id
1 'polypeptide(L)' 'MKVHRSAGKHGVLPEDAVQAADLSLWIEPLDEDGWPQRELRLGFDTQARLLETVVLVFESGEEMVIHAMPARKQYWDLLP' A
#
# COMPACT_ATOMS: atom_id res chain seq x y z
N MET A 1 0.87 -5.07 -10.33
CA MET A 1 1.30 -3.82 -9.68
C MET A 1 2.81 -3.57 -9.87
N LYS A 2 3.27 -2.32 -10.05
CA LYS A 2 4.70 -1.93 -10.06
C LYS A 2 5.15 -1.51 -8.65
N VAL A 3 6.45 -1.57 -8.34
CA VAL A 3 7.00 -1.08 -7.08
C VAL A 3 8.09 -0.05 -7.35
N HIS A 4 7.92 1.17 -6.85
CA HIS A 4 8.94 2.20 -6.97
C HIS A 4 10.17 1.84 -6.12
N ARG A 5 11.38 2.16 -6.60
CA ARG A 5 12.65 1.82 -5.93
C ARG A 5 12.75 2.26 -4.47
N SER A 6 12.02 3.31 -4.08
CA SER A 6 12.04 3.85 -2.72
C SER A 6 10.97 3.26 -1.79
N ALA A 7 10.05 2.44 -2.31
CA ALA A 7 8.92 1.96 -1.53
C ALA A 7 9.36 1.12 -0.32
N GLY A 8 10.35 0.25 -0.51
CA GLY A 8 10.88 -0.65 0.53
C GLY A 8 11.92 -0.04 1.47
N LYS A 9 12.07 1.29 1.54
CA LYS A 9 13.07 1.94 2.41
C LYS A 9 12.94 1.61 3.90
N HIS A 10 11.78 1.09 4.33
CA HIS A 10 11.51 0.64 5.69
C HIS A 10 11.71 -0.87 5.90
N GLY A 11 12.49 -1.53 5.04
CA GLY A 11 12.83 -2.95 5.20
C GLY A 11 11.74 -3.90 4.73
N VAL A 12 10.82 -3.44 3.89
CA VAL A 12 9.78 -4.26 3.25
C VAL A 12 10.28 -4.72 1.88
N LEU A 13 10.19 -6.02 1.60
CA LEU A 13 10.54 -6.58 0.30
C LEU A 13 9.50 -6.18 -0.76
N PRO A 14 9.88 -6.00 -2.03
CA PRO A 14 8.92 -5.68 -3.08
C PRO A 14 7.77 -6.69 -3.20
N GLU A 15 8.03 -7.99 -3.06
CA GLU A 15 6.96 -9.01 -3.07
C GLU A 15 5.96 -8.86 -1.92
N ASP A 16 6.45 -8.53 -0.71
CA ASP A 16 5.62 -8.31 0.48
C ASP A 16 4.74 -7.07 0.32
N ALA A 17 5.31 -6.00 -0.24
CA ALA A 17 4.57 -4.77 -0.53
C ALA A 17 3.47 -4.99 -1.57
N VAL A 18 3.75 -5.75 -2.64
CA VAL A 18 2.75 -6.10 -3.65
C VAL A 18 1.66 -6.96 -3.05
N GLN A 19 2.00 -8.00 -2.27
CA GLN A 19 0.99 -8.86 -1.67
C GLN A 19 0.05 -8.08 -0.74
N ALA A 20 0.59 -7.22 0.13
CA ALA A 20 -0.22 -6.40 1.02
C ALA A 20 -1.12 -5.39 0.27
N ALA A 21 -0.63 -4.85 -0.85
CA ALA A 21 -1.36 -3.87 -1.67
C ALA A 21 -2.39 -4.50 -2.65
N ASP A 22 -2.16 -5.72 -3.10
CA ASP A 22 -3.09 -6.46 -3.97
C ASP A 22 -4.21 -7.14 -3.15
N LEU A 23 -3.87 -7.65 -1.96
CA LEU A 23 -4.80 -8.35 -1.05
C LEU A 23 -5.18 -7.49 0.15
N SER A 24 -5.37 -6.20 -0.08
CA SER A 24 -5.67 -5.24 0.97
C SER A 24 -6.99 -5.54 1.65
N LEU A 25 -7.00 -5.43 2.98
CA LEU A 25 -8.18 -5.52 3.82
C LEU A 25 -8.88 -4.17 3.97
N TRP A 26 -8.12 -3.09 3.77
CA TRP A 26 -8.61 -1.71 3.83
C TRP A 26 -7.97 -0.87 2.75
N ILE A 27 -8.75 0.00 2.12
CA ILE A 27 -8.31 0.98 1.12
C ILE A 27 -8.97 2.31 1.46
N GLU A 28 -8.18 3.36 1.59
CA GLU A 28 -8.65 4.73 1.84
C GLU A 28 -7.99 5.70 0.87
N PRO A 29 -8.76 6.56 0.17
CA PRO A 29 -8.19 7.60 -0.66
C PRO A 29 -7.46 8.64 0.21
N LEU A 30 -6.26 9.04 -0.21
CA LEU A 30 -5.46 10.09 0.44
C LEU A 30 -5.59 11.44 -0.24
N ASP A 31 -6.17 11.47 -1.44
CA ASP A 31 -6.43 12.67 -2.24
C ASP A 31 -7.91 12.79 -2.56
N GLU A 32 -8.37 14.03 -2.78
CA GLU A 32 -9.74 14.32 -3.19
C GLU A 32 -9.87 14.51 -4.71
N ASP A 33 -8.80 14.91 -5.43
CA ASP A 33 -8.87 15.27 -6.86
C ASP A 33 -7.58 14.94 -7.66
N GLY A 34 -7.75 14.56 -8.93
CA GLY A 34 -6.69 14.46 -9.94
C GLY A 34 -5.95 13.12 -10.04
N TRP A 35 -5.28 12.87 -11.17
CA TRP A 35 -4.51 11.62 -11.39
C TRP A 35 -3.00 11.85 -11.28
N PRO A 36 -2.21 10.87 -10.79
CA PRO A 36 -2.65 9.61 -10.19
C PRO A 36 -3.25 9.80 -8.80
N GLN A 37 -4.28 9.02 -8.47
CA GLN A 37 -4.88 8.97 -7.15
C GLN A 37 -3.94 8.26 -6.18
N ARG A 38 -3.85 8.74 -4.93
CA ARG A 38 -3.12 8.05 -3.87
C ARG A 38 -4.09 7.31 -2.97
N GLU A 39 -3.76 6.06 -2.68
CA GLU A 39 -4.49 5.23 -1.75
C GLU A 39 -3.58 4.76 -0.62
N LEU A 40 -4.05 4.86 0.61
CA LEU A 40 -3.53 4.09 1.73
C LEU A 40 -4.17 2.70 1.66
N ARG A 41 -3.36 1.65 1.57
CA ARG A 41 -3.82 0.28 1.63
C ARG A 41 -3.21 -0.46 2.80
N LEU A 42 -4.03 -1.16 3.58
CA LEU A 42 -3.59 -2.04 4.67
C LEU A 42 -3.78 -3.50 4.26
N GLY A 43 -2.75 -4.31 4.40
CA GLY A 43 -2.82 -5.73 4.07
C GLY A 43 -1.69 -6.53 4.69
N PHE A 44 -1.84 -7.84 4.69
CA PHE A 44 -0.80 -8.74 5.21
C PHE A 44 0.21 -9.07 4.12
N ASP A 45 1.49 -9.12 4.50
CA ASP A 45 2.54 -9.64 3.64
C ASP A 45 2.60 -11.17 3.60
N THR A 46 3.63 -11.72 2.95
CA THR A 46 3.85 -13.18 2.83
C THR A 46 4.08 -13.87 4.18
N GLN A 47 4.37 -13.11 5.24
CA GLN A 47 4.72 -13.59 6.58
C GLN A 47 3.67 -13.19 7.63
N ALA A 48 2.46 -12.81 7.19
CA ALA A 48 1.36 -12.38 8.05
C ALA A 48 1.67 -11.16 8.94
N ARG A 49 2.62 -10.31 8.52
CA ARG A 49 2.82 -8.99 9.13
C ARG A 49 1.90 -8.00 8.45
N LEU A 50 1.15 -7.23 9.24
CA LEU A 50 0.32 -6.16 8.70
C LEU A 50 1.21 -5.02 8.20
N LEU A 51 1.08 -4.67 6.93
CA LEU A 51 1.77 -3.56 6.29
C LEU A 51 0.77 -2.44 5.96
N GLU A 52 1.26 -1.21 6.05
CA GLU A 52 0.65 -0.07 5.38
C GLU A 52 1.44 0.21 4.10
N THR A 53 0.72 0.44 3.01
CA THR A 53 1.29 0.81 1.71
C THR A 53 0.61 2.05 1.17
N VAL A 54 1.35 2.85 0.40
CA VAL A 54 0.77 3.92 -0.41
C VAL A 54 0.89 3.53 -1.88
N VAL A 55 -0.25 3.43 -2.55
CA VAL A 55 -0.38 3.04 -3.95
C VAL A 55 -0.80 4.24 -4.78
N LEU A 56 -0.12 4.46 -5.89
CA LEU A 56 -0.60 5.33 -6.97
C LEU A 56 -1.47 4.50 -7.89
N VAL A 57 -2.70 4.95 -8.12
CA VAL A 57 -3.60 4.43 -9.15
C VAL A 57 -3.65 5.46 -10.28
N PHE A 58 -3.22 5.07 -11.47
CA PHE A 58 -3.18 5.93 -12.64
C PHE A 58 -4.53 5.88 -13.39
N GLU A 59 -4.80 6.90 -14.20
CA GLU A 59 -6.01 6.94 -15.04
C GLU A 59 -6.11 5.72 -15.99
N SER A 60 -4.96 5.16 -16.38
CA SER A 60 -4.88 3.93 -17.19
C SER A 60 -5.28 2.65 -16.44
N GLY A 61 -5.50 2.72 -15.12
CA GLY A 61 -5.65 1.57 -14.23
C GLY A 61 -4.34 0.89 -13.85
N GLU A 62 -3.19 1.40 -14.31
CA GLU A 62 -1.90 0.94 -13.77
C GLU A 62 -1.78 1.34 -12.30
N GLU A 63 -1.11 0.49 -11.51
CA GLU A 63 -0.89 0.72 -10.09
C GLU A 63 0.59 0.65 -9.74
N MET A 64 1.04 1.51 -8.83
CA MET A 64 2.41 1.53 -8.35
C MET A 64 2.51 1.78 -6.84
N VAL A 65 3.13 0.86 -6.11
CA VAL A 65 3.50 1.10 -4.70
C VAL A 65 4.64 2.12 -4.65
N ILE A 66 4.44 3.20 -3.88
CA ILE A 66 5.46 4.24 -3.66
C ILE A 66 6.00 4.27 -2.22
N HIS A 67 5.32 3.59 -1.31
CA HIS A 67 5.71 3.46 0.09
C HIS A 67 5.19 2.15 0.68
N ALA A 68 5.99 1.46 1.48
CA ALA A 68 5.59 0.29 2.25
C ALA A 68 6.35 0.23 3.58
N MET A 69 5.63 -0.03 4.68
CA MET A 69 6.21 -0.20 6.01
C MET A 69 5.29 -1.06 6.90
N PRO A 70 5.77 -1.60 8.04
CA PRO A 70 4.90 -2.18 9.04
C PRO A 70 3.80 -1.20 9.44
N ALA A 71 2.55 -1.66 9.45
CA ALA A 71 1.41 -0.80 9.71
C ALA A 71 1.50 -0.15 11.09
N ARG A 72 1.36 1.17 11.13
CA ARG A 72 1.29 1.92 12.39
C ARG A 72 0.04 1.52 13.15
N LYS A 73 0.16 1.40 14.47
CA LYS A 73 -0.93 0.96 15.38
C LYS A 73 -2.22 1.77 15.23
N GLN A 74 -2.12 3.06 14.89
CA GLN A 74 -3.29 3.93 14.68
C GLN A 74 -4.23 3.45 13.56
N TYR A 75 -3.73 2.66 12.61
CA TYR A 75 -4.52 2.14 11.49
C TYR A 75 -5.13 0.77 11.77
N TRP A 76 -4.80 0.15 12.91
CA TRP A 76 -5.33 -1.18 13.24
C TRP A 76 -6.83 -1.12 13.52
N ASP A 77 -7.30 0.01 14.05
CA ASP A 77 -8.73 0.25 14.33
C ASP A 77 -9.57 0.46 13.05
N LEU A 78 -8.93 0.54 11.88
CA LEU A 78 -9.61 0.59 10.57
C LEU A 78 -9.93 -0.80 10.02
N LEU A 79 -9.35 -1.86 10.57
CA LEU A 79 -9.59 -3.23 10.11
C LEU A 79 -10.94 -3.75 10.65
N PRO A 80 -11.66 -4.57 9.85
CA PRO A 80 -12.96 -5.15 10.22
C PRO A 80 -12.88 -6.23 11.31
#